data_AF-A0A1M5P4N8-F1
#
_entry.id   AF-A0A1M5P4N8-F1
#
_cell.length_a   1.000
_cell.length_b   1.000
_cell.length_c   1.000
_cell.angle_alpha   90.00
_cell.angle_beta   90.00
_cell.angle_gamma   90.00
#
_symmetry.space_group_name_H-M   'P 1'
#
loop_
_entity.id
_entity.type
_entity.pdbx_description
1 polymer ?
#
loop_
_entity_poly.entity_id
_entity_poly.type
_entity_poly.pdbx_seq_one_letter_code
_entity_poly.pdbx_strand_id
1 'polypeptide(L)' 'MTKKQYFFTGVGIVVGLIAGYAYYHFVGCASGTCAITSKPLNSILYGGFMGGLLFNMFVTSPKKKEIL' A
#
# COMPACT_ATOMS: atom_id res chain seq x y z
N MET A 1 -17.06 -2.78 10.07
CA MET A 1 -16.13 -3.28 9.03
C MET A 1 -16.64 -4.61 8.51
N THR A 2 -16.94 -4.71 7.21
CA THR A 2 -17.46 -5.94 6.60
C THR A 2 -16.31 -6.93 6.34
N LYS A 3 -16.58 -8.25 6.35
CA LYS A 3 -15.56 -9.28 6.02
C LYS A 3 -14.88 -9.03 4.67
N LYS A 4 -15.61 -8.48 3.69
CA LYS A 4 -15.06 -8.07 2.38
C LYS A 4 -13.96 -7.04 2.50
N GLN A 5 -14.08 -6.08 3.41
CA GLN A 5 -13.11 -5.00 3.56
C GLN A 5 -11.75 -5.50 4.06
N TYR A 6 -11.72 -6.48 4.98
CA TYR A 6 -10.49 -7.12 5.41
C TYR A 6 -9.80 -7.90 4.29
N PHE A 7 -10.58 -8.61 3.47
CA PHE A 7 -10.05 -9.33 2.32
C PHE A 7 -9.36 -8.37 1.32
N PHE A 8 -10.04 -7.29 0.94
CA PHE A 8 -9.47 -6.29 0.04
C PHE A 8 -8.27 -5.54 0.63
N THR A 9 -8.32 -5.22 1.93
CA THR A 9 -7.17 -4.61 2.63
C THR A 9 -5.99 -5.56 2.63
N GLY A 10 -6.20 -6.86 2.86
CA GLY A 10 -5.17 -7.89 2.76
C GLY A 10 -4.53 -7.98 1.37
N VAL A 11 -5.35 -7.94 0.31
CA VAL A 11 -4.85 -7.89 -1.08
C VAL A 11 -4.02 -6.62 -1.32
N GLY A 12 -4.50 -5.46 -0.84
CA GLY A 12 -3.77 -4.20 -0.93
C GLY A 12 -2.42 -4.23 -0.21
N ILE A 13 -2.33 -4.89 0.95
CA ILE A 13 -1.07 -5.08 1.67
C ILE A 13 -0.11 -5.93 0.84
N VAL A 14 -0.55 -7.08 0.30
CA VAL A 14 0.32 -7.97 -0.48
C VAL A 14 0.86 -7.27 -1.73
N VAL A 15 0.00 -6.58 -2.47
CA VAL A 15 0.41 -5.80 -3.66
C VAL A 15 1.37 -4.68 -3.26
N GLY A 16 1.11 -3.99 -2.15
CA GLY A 16 1.97 -2.93 -1.62
C GLY A 16 3.34 -3.42 -1.19
N LEU A 17 3.44 -4.60 -0.57
CA LEU A 17 4.72 -5.22 -0.17
C LEU A 17 5.57 -5.56 -1.42
N ILE A 18 4.95 -6.14 -2.45
CA ILE A 18 5.62 -6.47 -3.71
C ILE A 18 6.10 -5.19 -4.42
N ALA A 19 5.24 -4.17 -4.48
CA ALA A 19 5.59 -2.87 -5.06
C ALA A 19 6.71 -2.17 -4.27
N GLY A 20 6.70 -2.24 -2.94
CA GLY A 20 7.75 -1.66 -2.08
C GLY A 20 9.11 -2.36 -2.22
N TYR A 21 9.12 -3.68 -2.44
CA TYR A 21 10.34 -4.43 -2.79
C TYR A 21 10.84 -4.08 -4.20
N ALA A 22 9.93 -4.07 -5.18
CA ALA A 22 10.24 -3.68 -6.54
C ALA A 22 10.81 -2.25 -6.58
N TYR A 23 10.23 -1.31 -5.83
CA TYR A 23 10.76 0.04 -5.72
C TYR A 23 12.19 0.06 -5.15
N TYR A 24 12.43 -0.67 -4.06
CA TYR A 24 13.77 -0.81 -3.49
C TYR A 24 14.79 -1.37 -4.51
N HIS A 25 14.41 -2.40 -5.27
CA HIS A 25 15.30 -3.12 -6.17
C HIS A 25 15.53 -2.41 -7.52
N PHE A 26 14.48 -1.84 -8.13
CA PHE A 26 14.53 -1.26 -9.48
C PHE A 26 14.85 0.25 -9.47
N VAL A 27 14.45 0.99 -8.43
CA VAL A 27 14.61 2.47 -8.39
C VAL A 27 15.93 2.88 -7.71
N GLY A 28 16.69 1.93 -7.16
CA GLY A 28 18.10 2.16 -6.83
C GLY A 28 18.41 2.50 -5.38
N CYS A 29 17.62 2.01 -4.41
CA CYS A 29 18.04 2.07 -2.99
C CYS A 29 19.36 1.35 -2.73
N ALA A 30 19.77 0.40 -3.59
CA ALA A 30 21.05 -0.30 -3.48
C ALA A 30 22.27 0.64 -3.52
N SER A 31 22.12 1.83 -4.12
CA SER A 31 23.20 2.82 -4.25
C SER A 31 23.15 3.94 -3.20
N GLY A 32 22.16 3.94 -2.29
CA GLY A 32 22.08 4.86 -1.14
C GLY A 32 21.22 6.12 -1.31
N THR A 33 20.65 6.39 -2.49
CA THR A 33 19.91 7.64 -2.80
C THR A 33 18.40 7.44 -2.88
N CYS A 34 17.78 6.87 -1.84
CA CYS A 34 16.38 6.48 -1.90
C CYS A 34 15.42 7.44 -1.18
N ALA A 35 14.35 7.86 -1.88
CA ALA A 35 13.35 8.80 -1.36
C ALA A 35 12.45 8.22 -0.24
N ILE A 36 12.18 6.91 -0.26
CA ILE A 36 11.39 6.26 0.80
C ILE A 36 12.31 5.86 1.97
N THR A 37 13.28 4.98 1.73
CA THR A 37 14.24 4.50 2.73
C THR A 37 15.28 3.56 2.11
N SER A 38 16.56 3.71 2.46
CA SER A 38 17.65 2.87 1.92
C SER A 38 17.67 1.43 2.48
N LYS A 39 16.71 1.06 3.34
CA LYS A 39 16.60 -0.29 3.91
C LYS A 39 15.45 -1.07 3.26
N PRO A 40 15.69 -2.30 2.78
CA PRO A 40 14.68 -3.09 2.06
C PRO A 40 13.45 -3.35 2.94
N LEU A 41 13.67 -3.67 4.23
CA LEU A 41 12.59 -3.95 5.18
C LEU A 41 11.62 -2.77 5.31
N ASN A 42 12.15 -1.54 5.41
CA ASN A 42 11.34 -0.35 5.61
C ASN A 42 10.57 0.01 4.34
N SER A 43 11.16 -0.17 3.15
CA SER A 43 10.51 0.12 1.86
C SER A 43 9.34 -0.84 1.60
N ILE A 44 9.54 -2.12 1.93
CA ILE A 44 8.52 -3.16 1.86
C ILE A 44 7.37 -2.83 2.82
N LEU A 45 7.68 -2.62 4.11
CA LEU A 45 6.66 -2.31 5.13
C LEU A 45 5.88 -1.04 4.79
N TYR A 46 6.56 0.01 4.31
CA TYR A 46 5.92 1.24 3.88
C TYR A 46 4.99 1.01 2.68
N GLY A 47 5.46 0.27 1.67
CA GLY A 47 4.64 -0.11 0.51
C GLY A 47 3.40 -0.91 0.91
N GLY A 48 3.56 -1.89 1.80
CA GLY A 48 2.44 -2.69 2.32
C GLY A 48 1.43 -1.86 3.11
N PHE A 49 1.91 -0.94 3.96
CA PHE A 49 1.05 -0.04 4.72
C PHE A 49 0.25 0.90 3.81
N MET A 50 0.92 1.53 2.84
CA MET A 50 0.27 2.39 1.84
C MET A 50 -0.71 1.62 0.95
N GLY A 51 -0.35 0.41 0.51
CA GLY A 51 -1.21 -0.45 -0.29
C GLY A 51 -2.47 -0.89 0.46
N GLY A 52 -2.34 -1.28 1.73
CA GLY A 52 -3.48 -1.60 2.58
C GLY A 52 -4.42 -0.41 2.78
N LEU A 53 -3.86 0.78 3.05
CA LEU A 53 -4.63 2.00 3.26
C LEU A 53 -5.40 2.43 2.00
N LEU A 54 -4.74 2.43 0.84
CA LEU A 54 -5.35 2.76 -0.45
C LEU A 54 -6.54 1.84 -0.75
N PHE A 55 -6.33 0.52 -0.70
CA PHE A 55 -7.41 -0.44 -0.98
C PHE A 55 -8.54 -0.38 0.07
N ASN A 56 -8.24 -0.02 1.32
CA ASN A 56 -9.26 0.20 2.33
C ASN A 56 -10.16 1.41 2.01
N MET A 57 -9.58 2.50 1.49
CA MET A 57 -10.36 3.69 1.06
C MET A 57 -11.31 3.38 -0.10
N PHE A 58 -10.87 2.58 -1.09
CA PHE A 58 -11.74 2.21 -2.22
C PHE A 58 -12.94 1.34 -1.81
N VAL A 59 -12.79 0.49 -0.80
CA VAL A 59 -13.89 -0.36 -0.29
C VAL A 59 -14.80 0.37 0.69
N THR A 60 -14.31 1.42 1.34
CA THR A 60 -15.06 2.28 2.28
C THR A 60 -16.00 3.27 1.59
N SER A 61 -16.18 3.19 0.28
CA SER A 61 -17.08 4.09 -0.45
C SER A 61 -18.46 3.45 -0.73
N PRO A 62 -19.47 3.61 0.14
CA PRO A 62 -20.76 4.09 -0.30
C PRO A 62 -20.65 5.61 -0.33
N LYS A 63 -20.61 6.23 -1.53
CA LYS A 63 -20.97 7.65 -1.63
C LYS A 63 -22.34 7.78 -0.96
N LYS A 64 -22.40 8.41 0.21
CA LYS A 64 -23.66 9.00 0.69
C LYS A 64 -24.01 10.01 -0.39
N LYS A 65 -24.98 9.67 -1.22
CA LYS A 65 -25.58 10.59 -2.18
C LYS A 65 -26.13 11.72 -1.31
N GLU A 66 -25.45 12.85 -1.36
CA GLU A 66 -25.98 14.11 -0.87
C GLU A 66 -27.23 14.37 -1.72
N ILE A 67 -28.39 13.95 -1.21
CA ILE A 67 -29.69 14.24 -1.80
C ILE A 67 -30.25 15.36 -0.93
N LEU A 68 -30.18 16.55 -1.53
CA LEU A 68 -31.04 17.73 -1.39
C LEU A 68 -31.38 18.21 0.03
#